data_AF-A0A497J7M8-F1
#
_entry.id   AF-A0A497J7M8-F1
#
_cell.length_a   1.000
_cell.length_b   1.000
_cell.length_c   1.000
_cell.angle_alpha   90.00
_cell.angle_beta   90.00
_cell.angle_gamma   90.00
#
_symmetry.space_group_name_H-M   'P 1'
#
loop_
_entity.id
_entity.type
_entity.pdbx_description
1 polymer ?
#
loop_
_entity_poly.entity_id
_entity_poly.type
_entity_poly.pdbx_seq_one_letter_code
_entity_poly.pdbx_strand_id
1 'polypeptide(L)'
;MEYVYAALMLHSAGKKVDESGLLNVLKASGIQVDEARVKALVAALEGVNIDEAIKSAAVPTVAAAPAATPAKPEEKKEEKKEEEKKEEEALAGLGALFG
;
A
#
# COMPACT_ATOMS: atom_id res chain seq x y z
N MET A 1 -12.33 -12.64 4.88
CA MET A 1 -12.13 -11.65 5.98
C MET A 1 -11.85 -12.31 7.33
N GLU A 2 -12.36 -13.50 7.57
CA GLU A 2 -12.20 -14.34 8.76
C GLU A 2 -10.75 -14.48 9.26
N TYR A 3 -9.77 -14.66 8.36
CA TYR A 3 -8.35 -14.79 8.71
C TYR A 3 -7.76 -13.51 9.30
N VAL A 4 -8.12 -12.36 8.73
CA VAL A 4 -7.67 -11.05 9.21
C VAL A 4 -8.26 -10.79 10.59
N TYR A 5 -9.53 -11.11 10.81
CA TYR A 5 -10.16 -10.99 12.12
C TYR A 5 -9.53 -11.92 13.15
N ALA A 6 -9.20 -13.16 12.79
CA ALA A 6 -8.51 -14.08 13.68
C ALA A 6 -7.11 -13.56 14.06
N ALA A 7 -6.35 -13.03 13.10
CA ALA A 7 -5.04 -12.41 13.35
C ALA A 7 -5.15 -11.20 14.29
N LEU A 8 -6.10 -10.29 14.04
CA LEU A 8 -6.33 -9.12 14.88
C LEU A 8 -6.81 -9.50 16.28
N MET A 9 -7.64 -10.54 16.41
CA MET A 9 -8.09 -11.06 17.70
C MET A 9 -6.90 -11.59 18.52
N LEU A 10 -6.03 -12.39 17.89
CA LEU A 10 -4.83 -12.91 18.54
C LEU A 10 -3.89 -11.79 18.98
N HIS A 11 -3.64 -10.82 18.10
CA HIS A 11 -2.83 -9.64 18.40
C HIS A 11 -3.40 -8.84 19.57
N SER A 12 -4.70 -8.54 19.55
CA SER A 12 -5.38 -7.80 20.62
C SER A 12 -5.34 -8.54 21.97
N ALA A 13 -5.29 -9.87 21.94
CA ALA A 13 -5.14 -10.71 23.12
C ALA A 13 -3.67 -10.87 23.58
N GLY A 14 -2.72 -10.16 22.94
CA GLY A 14 -1.28 -10.26 23.23
C GLY A 14 -0.68 -11.62 22.87
N LYS A 15 -1.37 -12.42 22.05
CA LYS A 15 -0.89 -13.73 21.60
C LYS A 15 -0.15 -13.58 20.28
N LYS A 16 0.82 -14.46 20.07
CA LYS A 16 1.54 -14.55 18.80
C LYS A 16 0.57 -14.93 17.68
N VAL A 17 0.66 -14.22 16.55
CA VAL A 17 -0.08 -14.57 15.32
C VAL A 17 0.75 -15.58 14.55
N ASP A 18 0.49 -16.87 14.78
CA ASP A 18 1.13 -17.99 14.10
C ASP A 18 0.09 -18.98 13.55
N GLU A 19 0.57 -20.00 12.81
CA GLU A 19 -0.31 -21.00 12.18
C GLU A 19 -1.20 -21.70 13.19
N SER A 20 -0.65 -22.05 14.36
CA SER A 20 -1.38 -22.76 15.41
C SER A 20 -2.47 -21.90 16.02
N GLY A 21 -2.16 -20.64 16.35
CA GLY A 21 -3.11 -19.68 16.88
C GLY A 21 -4.27 -19.44 15.90
N LEU A 22 -3.96 -19.21 14.64
CA LEU A 22 -4.97 -19.00 13.59
C LEU A 22 -5.85 -20.22 13.38
N LEU A 23 -5.25 -21.42 13.26
CA LEU A 23 -6.01 -22.67 13.13
C LEU A 23 -6.96 -22.90 14.30
N ASN A 24 -6.51 -22.64 15.52
CA ASN A 24 -7.32 -22.84 16.72
C ASN A 24 -8.53 -21.90 16.75
N VAL A 25 -8.32 -20.60 16.47
CA VAL A 25 -9.42 -19.61 16.47
C VAL A 25 -10.41 -19.92 15.35
N LEU A 26 -9.93 -20.21 14.14
CA LEU A 26 -10.80 -20.47 12.99
C LEU A 26 -11.60 -21.78 13.16
N LYS A 27 -10.97 -22.86 13.67
CA LYS A 27 -11.65 -24.12 13.98
C LYS A 27 -12.65 -23.98 15.12
N ALA A 28 -12.31 -23.23 16.17
CA ALA A 28 -13.24 -22.95 17.27
C ALA A 28 -14.47 -22.14 16.81
N SER A 29 -14.34 -21.38 15.73
CA SER A 29 -15.44 -20.65 15.10
C SER A 29 -16.33 -21.53 14.21
N GLY A 30 -16.01 -22.82 14.05
CA GLY A 30 -16.79 -23.77 13.24
C GLY A 30 -16.63 -23.59 11.72
N ILE A 31 -15.62 -22.86 11.28
CA ILE A 31 -15.40 -22.54 9.86
C ILE A 31 -14.43 -23.56 9.25
N GLN A 32 -14.64 -23.93 7.98
CA GLN A 32 -13.64 -24.70 7.22
C GLN A 32 -12.39 -23.87 6.98
N VAL A 33 -11.25 -24.38 7.44
CA VAL A 33 -9.97 -23.69 7.34
C VAL A 33 -9.20 -24.18 6.13
N ASP A 34 -8.82 -23.24 5.27
CA ASP A 34 -7.79 -23.42 4.26
C ASP A 34 -6.41 -23.10 4.84
N GLU A 35 -5.57 -24.13 4.97
CA GLU A 35 -4.23 -24.02 5.55
C GLU A 35 -3.24 -23.24 4.68
N ALA A 36 -3.42 -23.22 3.35
CA ALA A 36 -2.56 -22.44 2.46
C ALA A 36 -2.73 -20.94 2.72
N ARG A 37 -3.97 -20.51 2.97
CA ARG A 37 -4.27 -19.12 3.35
C ARG A 37 -3.73 -18.76 4.73
N VAL A 38 -3.73 -19.69 5.69
CA VAL A 38 -3.10 -19.48 7.01
C VAL A 38 -1.60 -19.21 6.84
N LYS A 39 -0.90 -20.07 6.10
CA LYS A 39 0.55 -19.96 5.87
C LYS A 39 0.91 -18.67 5.14
N ALA A 40 0.15 -18.34 4.08
CA ALA A 40 0.35 -17.10 3.34
C ALA A 40 0.17 -15.86 4.23
N LEU A 41 -0.82 -15.86 5.13
CA LEU A 41 -1.04 -14.76 6.06
C LEU A 41 0.09 -14.64 7.08
N VAL A 42 0.53 -15.76 7.67
CA VAL A 42 1.64 -15.75 8.63
C VAL A 42 2.90 -15.20 7.97
N ALA A 43 3.25 -15.69 6.77
CA ALA A 43 4.38 -15.18 6.01
C ALA A 43 4.26 -13.69 5.67
N ALA A 44 3.07 -13.22 5.29
CA ALA A 44 2.82 -11.80 5.01
C ALA A 44 2.94 -10.90 6.25
N LEU A 45 2.78 -11.46 7.45
CA LEU A 45 2.91 -10.75 8.71
C LEU A 45 4.32 -10.87 9.33
N GLU A 46 5.22 -11.65 8.74
CA GLU A 46 6.60 -11.72 9.20
C GLU A 46 7.29 -10.36 9.05
N GLY A 47 7.85 -9.85 10.15
CA GLY A 47 8.50 -8.53 10.19
C GLY A 47 7.53 -7.34 10.17
N VAL A 48 6.22 -7.57 10.13
CA VAL A 48 5.21 -6.49 10.18
C VAL A 48 4.91 -6.12 11.63
N ASN A 49 4.99 -4.82 11.93
CA ASN A 49 4.48 -4.28 13.19
C ASN A 49 2.97 -4.03 13.08
N ILE A 50 2.16 -4.92 13.68
CA ILE A 50 0.71 -4.87 13.58
C ILE A 50 0.13 -3.60 14.23
N ASP A 51 0.73 -3.10 15.33
CA ASP A 51 0.27 -1.87 15.98
C ASP A 51 0.46 -0.64 15.10
N GLU A 52 1.57 -0.57 14.38
CA GLU A 52 1.86 0.50 13.43
C GLU A 52 0.95 0.44 12.21
N ALA A 53 0.71 -0.78 11.70
CA ALA A 53 -0.22 -1.00 10.60
C ALA A 53 -1.65 -0.55 10.96
N ILE A 54 -2.12 -0.86 12.17
CA ILE A 54 -3.45 -0.42 12.65
C ILE A 54 -3.51 1.11 12.79
N LYS A 55 -2.48 1.74 13.36
CA LYS A 55 -2.42 3.21 13.49
C LYS A 55 -2.43 3.89 12.13
N SER A 56 -1.66 3.37 11.18
CA SER A 56 -1.60 3.88 9.81
C SER A 56 -2.92 3.68 9.06
N ALA A 57 -3.69 2.62 9.38
CA ALA A 57 -5.02 2.43 8.82
C ALA A 57 -6.08 3.37 9.42
N ALA A 58 -5.85 3.89 10.64
CA ALA A 58 -6.76 4.79 11.34
C ALA A 58 -6.61 6.26 10.91
N VAL A 59 -5.50 6.64 10.28
CA VAL A 59 -5.40 7.98 9.69
C VAL A 59 -6.23 7.99 8.40
N PRO A 60 -7.23 8.89 8.27
CA PRO A 60 -7.92 9.03 7.00
C PRO A 60 -6.86 9.38 5.96
N THR A 61 -6.70 8.52 4.96
CA THR A 61 -5.92 8.85 3.77
C THR A 61 -6.65 10.02 3.12
N VAL A 62 -6.22 11.24 3.44
CA VAL A 62 -6.64 12.42 2.73
C VAL A 62 -6.06 12.20 1.34
N ALA A 63 -6.88 11.71 0.42
CA ALA A 63 -6.57 11.77 -0.99
C ALA A 63 -6.25 13.23 -1.25
N ALA A 64 -4.98 13.52 -1.49
CA ALA A 64 -4.55 14.84 -1.89
C ALA A 64 -5.24 15.12 -3.22
N ALA A 65 -6.41 15.77 -3.15
CA ALA A 65 -6.95 16.48 -4.30
C ALA A 65 -5.84 17.44 -4.75
N PRO A 66 -5.51 17.50 -6.06
CA PRO A 66 -4.50 18.44 -6.52
C PRO A 66 -4.96 19.84 -6.11
N ALA A 67 -4.23 20.44 -5.16
CA ALA A 67 -4.50 21.77 -4.68
C ALA A 67 -4.23 22.75 -5.82
N ALA A 68 -5.29 23.14 -6.53
CA ALA A 68 -5.31 24.40 -7.26
C ALA A 68 -5.13 25.51 -6.22
N THR A 69 -3.92 26.09 -6.18
CA THR A 69 -3.63 27.23 -5.30
C THR A 69 -3.25 28.44 -6.16
N PRO A 70 -3.87 29.61 -5.93
CA PRO A 70 -3.75 30.83 -6.74
C PRO A 70 -2.37 31.52 -6.65
N ALA A 71 -2.15 32.42 -7.62
CA ALA A 71 -0.90 33.01 -8.09
C ALA A 71 -0.01 33.78 -7.08
N LYS A 72 1.32 33.65 -7.30
CA LYS A 72 2.41 34.67 -7.45
C LYS A 72 3.70 34.27 -6.68
N PRO A 73 4.96 34.59 -7.10
CA PRO A 73 5.50 35.21 -8.33
C PRO A 73 6.57 34.38 -9.11
N GLU A 74 6.46 34.43 -10.45
CA GLU A 74 7.48 34.62 -11.51
C GLU A 74 8.82 33.86 -11.67
N GLU A 75 9.35 33.02 -10.77
CA GLU A 75 10.68 32.40 -11.04
C GLU A 75 10.67 30.94 -11.51
N LYS A 76 9.56 30.20 -11.34
CA LYS A 76 9.53 28.74 -11.59
C LYS A 76 8.96 28.31 -12.96
N LYS A 77 8.61 29.28 -13.81
CA LYS A 77 7.93 29.01 -15.10
C LYS A 77 8.91 28.82 -16.27
N GLU A 78 10.16 29.27 -16.12
CA GLU A 78 11.16 29.15 -17.18
C GLU A 78 11.75 27.73 -17.28
N GLU A 79 12.13 27.10 -16.16
CA GLU A 79 12.65 25.71 -16.16
C GLU A 79 11.65 24.69 -16.73
N LYS A 80 10.36 24.81 -16.38
CA LYS A 80 9.36 23.81 -16.79
C LYS A 80 9.07 23.86 -18.29
N LYS A 81 9.24 25.02 -18.92
CA LYS A 81 9.04 25.18 -20.37
C LYS A 81 10.24 24.71 -21.18
N GLU A 82 11.44 24.78 -20.60
CA GLU A 82 12.66 24.26 -21.22
C GLU A 82 12.71 22.73 -21.19
N GLU A 83 12.22 22.11 -20.11
CA GLU A 83 12.12 20.65 -20.00
C GLU A 83 11.10 20.05 -20.98
N GLU A 84 9.92 20.69 -21.13
CA GLU A 84 8.86 20.25 -22.06
C GLU A 84 9.31 20.35 -23.53
N LYS A 85 10.07 21.40 -23.90
CA LYS A 85 10.66 21.51 -25.25
C LYS A 85 11.70 20.43 -25.54
N LYS A 86 12.48 20.04 -24.52
CA LYS A 86 13.55 19.05 -24.68
C LYS A 86 12.99 17.64 -24.87
N GLU A 87 11.88 17.31 -24.23
CA GLU A 87 11.16 16.04 -24.47
C GLU A 87 10.57 15.98 -25.88
N GLU A 88 10.02 17.10 -26.38
CA GLU A 88 9.42 17.17 -27.71
C GLU A 88 10.46 17.01 -28.84
N GLU A 89 11.65 17.63 -28.71
CA GLU A 89 12.76 17.44 -29.65
C GLU A 89 13.35 16.01 -29.60
N ALA A 90 13.41 15.37 -28.43
CA ALA A 90 13.91 14.00 -28.30
C ALA A 90 12.98 12.98 -28.98
N LEU A 91 11.66 13.18 -28.89
CA LEU A 91 10.67 12.33 -29.55
C LEU A 91 10.69 12.51 -31.08
N ALA A 92 10.90 13.73 -31.58
CA ALA A 92 11.01 14.00 -33.00
C ALA A 92 12.26 13.34 -33.63
N GLY A 93 13.40 13.32 -32.92
CA GLY A 93 14.62 12.65 -33.37
C GLY A 93 14.51 11.12 -33.45
N LEU A 94 13.75 10.50 -32.55
CA LEU A 94 13.46 9.06 -32.57
C LEU A 94 12.58 8.67 -33.77
N GLY A 95 11.61 9.50 -34.15
CA GLY A 95 10.76 9.25 -35.32
C GLY A 95 11.54 9.21 -36.64
N ALA A 96 12.61 10.00 -36.76
CA ALA A 96 13.47 10.01 -37.95
C ALA A 96 14.43 8.80 -38.04
N LEU A 97 14.68 8.10 -36.92
CA LEU A 97 15.59 6.94 -36.87
C LEU A 97 14.88 5.61 -37.26
N PHE A 98 13.55 5.57 -37.20
CA PHE A 98 12.75 4.37 -37.46
C PHE A 98 11.77 4.52 -38.64
N GLY A 99 11.95 5.56 -39.48
CA GLY A 99 11.20 5.77 -40.72
C GLY A 99 11.82 5.08 -41.93
#